data_AF-A0A1J5KF60-F1
#
_entry.id   AF-A0A1J5KF60-F1
#
_cell.length_a   1.000
_cell.length_b   1.000
_cell.length_c   1.000
_cell.angle_alpha   90.00
_cell.angle_beta   90.00
_cell.angle_gamma   90.00
#
_symmetry.space_group_name_H-M   'P 1'
#
loop_
_entity.id
_entity.type
_entity.pdbx_description
1 polymer ?
#
loop_
_entity_poly.entity_id
_entity_poly.type
_entity_poly.pdbx_seq_one_letter_code
_entity_poly.pdbx_strand_id
1 'polypeptide(L)'
;MLDQELVDDFNQQIEEQSEIVKKALETLNGDLSNSEAFVECGQVVDRIYGAISMFGFPELSEYLLKLKEMSYKCSNSDPEHEVLRTKCMNLIEVYHTSSALFISVLSSAKNAAQINQSIALETKKVDKILMSYLHGISGGSTGYDDTRTYIYVYDKLGIIQDHYKRMNKELYPAPKFFNAYAGLKKAIKENHEEISGIILDVESDSWELVLKEIREQNPIISIFVTAKNKRLMSSIDSTKLKVQGVFLNHIKYTKFITEFEKIEQRAKTAEAEANETTQENTADKKYTKVSIDVFKRGLPSPFDVYLKINDEKYLKVIKKGEGVDPEQVEKHSQKNIEQYYIDQTDFDEYHSSLDDEIKKILDDPNLNIRQKQRVALDYADNVTYLLETKGVDEKSLVSAKQFVEMSEKIVSEVAQSNDLVKDFLSDLRNMERGSILAMLSGLFLNKMKASQDIHQDVALICFLHDIALAGSPAHVKEGNLELMSEEEKEVFMRHPKKGAQTLAEVGLKPALLEAVIQHHVRIDNSGFPQLPKGQKINSIAELIGLCDDFSKVLEECDETGEDPVVKFKTQMNGRFSKKLVDVFSLTFASPK
;
A
#
# COMPACT_ATOMS: atom_id res chain seq x y z
N MET A 1 13.39 -12.03 -46.62
CA MET A 1 12.38 -11.01 -46.98
C MET A 1 11.04 -11.63 -46.70
N LEU A 2 10.17 -10.92 -45.98
CA LEU A 2 8.79 -11.33 -45.79
C LEU A 2 8.07 -11.33 -47.15
N ASP A 3 7.07 -12.19 -47.30
CA ASP A 3 6.20 -12.18 -48.47
C ASP A 3 5.46 -10.84 -48.53
N GLN A 4 5.45 -10.20 -49.70
CA GLN A 4 4.87 -8.86 -49.88
C GLN A 4 3.36 -8.88 -49.63
N GLU A 5 2.68 -9.96 -50.05
CA GLU A 5 1.25 -10.14 -49.82
C GLU A 5 0.93 -10.23 -48.31
N LEU A 6 1.80 -10.90 -47.56
CA LEU A 6 1.70 -11.05 -46.11
C LEU A 6 1.99 -9.74 -45.35
N VAL A 7 2.88 -8.91 -45.88
CA VAL A 7 3.17 -7.56 -45.35
C VAL A 7 2.01 -6.60 -45.64
N ASP A 8 1.42 -6.68 -46.82
CA ASP A 8 0.30 -5.83 -47.22
C ASP A 8 -0.97 -6.16 -46.41
N ASP A 9 -1.29 -7.45 -46.22
CA ASP A 9 -2.38 -7.91 -45.35
C ASP A 9 -2.20 -7.43 -43.90
N PHE A 10 -0.96 -7.48 -43.40
CA PHE A 10 -0.65 -7.05 -42.05
C PHE A 10 -0.74 -5.52 -41.87
N ASN A 11 -0.30 -4.75 -42.87
CA ASN A 11 -0.46 -3.30 -42.87
C ASN A 11 -1.94 -2.90 -42.85
N GLN A 12 -2.77 -3.58 -43.64
CA GLN A 12 -4.22 -3.36 -43.62
C GLN A 12 -4.81 -3.65 -42.24
N GLN A 13 -4.38 -4.73 -41.57
CA GLN A 13 -4.82 -5.02 -40.20
C GLN A 13 -4.44 -3.92 -39.21
N ILE A 14 -3.22 -3.38 -39.27
CA ILE A 14 -2.82 -2.26 -38.39
C ILE A 14 -3.69 -1.03 -38.65
N GLU A 15 -3.96 -0.68 -39.91
CA GLU A 15 -4.78 0.48 -40.26
C GLU A 15 -6.21 0.35 -39.72
N GLU A 16 -6.86 -0.80 -39.94
CA GLU A 16 -8.21 -1.07 -39.43
C GLU A 16 -8.28 -1.02 -37.91
N GLN A 17 -7.27 -1.56 -37.23
CA GLN A 17 -7.17 -1.55 -35.78
C GLN A 17 -6.85 -0.15 -35.21
N SER A 18 -6.09 0.68 -35.94
CA SER A 18 -5.75 2.05 -35.51
C SER A 18 -7.00 2.92 -35.40
N GLU A 19 -7.97 2.77 -36.31
CA GLU A 19 -9.25 3.49 -36.24
C GLU A 19 -10.12 3.07 -35.05
N ILE A 20 -10.02 1.81 -34.62
CA ILE A 20 -10.72 1.34 -33.41
C ILE A 20 -10.09 1.96 -32.16
N VAL A 21 -8.76 1.94 -32.07
CA VAL A 21 -8.01 2.54 -30.95
C VAL A 21 -8.27 4.05 -30.85
N LYS A 22 -8.37 4.73 -31.99
CA LYS A 22 -8.70 6.16 -32.04
C LYS A 22 -10.06 6.47 -31.42
N LYS A 23 -11.10 5.69 -31.73
CA LYS A 23 -12.44 5.86 -31.13
C LYS A 23 -12.44 5.60 -29.63
N ALA A 24 -11.69 4.59 -29.19
CA ALA A 24 -11.51 4.32 -27.77
C ALA A 24 -10.78 5.48 -27.07
N LEU A 25 -9.75 6.08 -27.69
CA LEU A 25 -9.06 7.26 -27.18
C LEU A 25 -9.96 8.51 -27.12
N GLU A 26 -10.80 8.73 -28.14
CA GLU A 26 -11.79 9.82 -28.11
C GLU A 26 -12.77 9.64 -26.93
N THR A 27 -13.17 8.40 -26.64
CA THR A 27 -14.02 8.07 -25.49
C THR A 27 -13.28 8.32 -24.17
N LEU A 28 -12.03 7.87 -24.05
CA LEU A 28 -11.22 8.04 -22.84
C LEU A 28 -10.85 9.50 -22.55
N ASN A 29 -10.66 10.32 -23.57
CA ASN A 29 -10.42 11.76 -23.43
C ASN A 29 -11.65 12.50 -22.87
N GLY A 30 -12.86 11.98 -23.11
CA GLY A 30 -14.10 12.54 -22.56
C GLY A 30 -14.48 11.94 -21.20
N ASP A 31 -14.12 10.68 -20.96
CA ASP A 31 -14.44 9.94 -19.74
C ASP A 31 -13.38 8.87 -19.43
N LEU A 32 -12.40 9.25 -18.60
CA LEU A 32 -11.35 8.34 -18.13
C LEU A 32 -11.89 7.18 -17.27
N SER A 33 -13.11 7.26 -16.74
CA SER A 33 -13.73 6.19 -15.96
C SER A 33 -14.23 5.03 -16.82
N ASN A 34 -14.35 5.24 -18.14
CA ASN A 34 -14.90 4.27 -19.08
C ASN A 34 -14.01 3.03 -19.22
N SER A 35 -14.40 1.97 -18.52
CA SER A 35 -13.62 0.73 -18.44
C SER A 35 -13.75 -0.12 -19.71
N GLU A 36 -14.84 0.03 -20.47
CA GLU A 36 -15.04 -0.69 -21.73
C GLU A 36 -14.08 -0.21 -22.82
N ALA A 37 -13.82 1.10 -22.89
CA ALA A 37 -12.85 1.66 -23.83
C ALA A 37 -11.42 1.12 -23.60
N PHE A 38 -11.03 0.90 -22.34
CA PHE A 38 -9.76 0.23 -22.03
C PHE A 38 -9.73 -1.25 -22.43
N VAL A 39 -10.84 -1.98 -22.27
CA VAL A 39 -10.96 -3.38 -22.73
C VAL A 39 -10.83 -3.45 -24.25
N GLU A 40 -11.49 -2.54 -24.97
CA GLU A 40 -11.45 -2.47 -26.43
C GLU A 40 -10.02 -2.23 -26.93
N CYS A 41 -9.28 -1.30 -26.33
CA CYS A 41 -7.85 -1.10 -26.59
C CYS A 41 -7.03 -2.38 -26.36
N GLY A 42 -7.23 -3.07 -25.23
CA GLY A 42 -6.51 -4.31 -24.91
C GLY A 42 -6.75 -5.42 -25.93
N GLN A 43 -8.00 -5.57 -26.39
CA GLN A 43 -8.37 -6.57 -27.41
C GLN A 43 -7.72 -6.27 -28.77
N VAL A 44 -7.68 -4.99 -29.16
CA VAL A 44 -7.06 -4.56 -30.40
C VAL A 44 -5.55 -4.83 -30.38
N VAL A 45 -4.87 -4.46 -29.29
CA VAL A 45 -3.43 -4.68 -29.12
C VAL A 45 -3.09 -6.17 -29.12
N ASP A 46 -3.94 -7.02 -28.54
CA ASP A 46 -3.73 -8.48 -28.53
C ASP A 46 -3.78 -9.10 -29.93
N ARG A 47 -4.72 -8.66 -30.77
CA ARG A 47 -4.83 -9.12 -32.16
C ARG A 47 -3.56 -8.83 -32.95
N ILE A 48 -3.00 -7.63 -32.78
CA ILE A 48 -1.77 -7.21 -33.46
C ILE A 48 -0.55 -7.92 -32.88
N TYR A 49 -0.46 -8.04 -31.56
CA TYR A 49 0.59 -8.81 -30.90
C TYR A 49 0.71 -10.23 -31.46
N GLY A 50 -0.41 -10.94 -31.60
CA GLY A 50 -0.44 -12.30 -32.13
C GLY A 50 0.15 -12.40 -33.53
N ALA A 51 -0.15 -11.44 -34.40
CA ALA A 51 0.41 -11.38 -35.74
C ALA A 51 1.91 -11.00 -35.71
N ILE A 52 2.32 -9.93 -35.01
CA ILE A 52 3.73 -9.48 -34.93
C ILE A 52 4.66 -10.57 -34.37
N SER A 53 4.19 -11.33 -33.38
CA SER A 53 4.97 -12.43 -32.82
C SER A 53 5.29 -13.53 -33.85
N MET A 54 4.44 -13.73 -34.86
CA MET A 54 4.70 -14.69 -35.94
C MET A 54 5.75 -14.19 -36.94
N PHE A 55 5.85 -12.87 -37.11
CA PHE A 55 6.78 -12.24 -38.04
C PHE A 55 8.21 -12.07 -37.49
N GLY A 56 8.43 -12.36 -36.20
CA GLY A 56 9.77 -12.35 -35.60
C GLY A 56 10.32 -10.96 -35.26
N PHE A 57 9.46 -10.06 -34.75
CA PHE A 57 9.85 -8.73 -34.25
C PHE A 57 9.78 -8.69 -32.70
N PRO A 58 10.81 -9.21 -32.00
CA PRO A 58 10.73 -9.47 -30.57
C PRO A 58 10.53 -8.21 -29.72
N GLU A 59 11.19 -7.10 -30.05
CA GLU A 59 11.08 -5.85 -29.28
C GLU A 59 9.67 -5.24 -29.38
N LEU A 60 9.06 -5.30 -30.57
CA LEU A 60 7.71 -4.80 -30.80
C LEU A 60 6.65 -5.74 -30.18
N SER A 61 6.86 -7.05 -30.28
CA SER A 61 6.03 -8.02 -29.57
C SER A 61 6.05 -7.79 -28.05
N GLU A 62 7.22 -7.54 -27.47
CA GLU A 62 7.35 -7.26 -26.03
C GLU A 62 6.59 -5.99 -25.62
N TYR A 63 6.74 -4.91 -26.40
CA TYR A 63 6.03 -3.65 -26.17
C TYR A 63 4.51 -3.83 -26.20
N LEU A 64 3.98 -4.49 -27.24
CA LEU A 64 2.54 -4.70 -27.39
C LEU A 64 1.96 -5.62 -26.31
N LEU A 65 2.71 -6.65 -25.90
CA LEU A 65 2.32 -7.52 -24.80
C LEU A 65 2.12 -6.70 -23.51
N LYS A 66 3.06 -5.79 -23.21
CA LYS A 66 2.99 -4.94 -22.01
C LYS A 66 1.86 -3.90 -22.09
N LEU A 67 1.65 -3.30 -23.26
CA LEU A 67 0.57 -2.34 -23.49
C LEU A 67 -0.82 -3.00 -23.37
N LYS A 68 -0.96 -4.23 -23.87
CA LYS A 68 -2.15 -5.08 -23.68
C LYS A 68 -2.41 -5.30 -22.20
N GLU A 69 -1.42 -5.78 -21.47
CA GLU A 69 -1.53 -6.03 -20.02
C GLU A 69 -1.97 -4.77 -19.28
N MET A 70 -1.42 -3.62 -19.65
CA MET A 70 -1.73 -2.35 -19.01
C MET A 70 -3.14 -1.84 -19.31
N SER A 71 -3.62 -2.01 -20.55
CA SER A 71 -5.00 -1.66 -20.93
C SER A 71 -6.02 -2.45 -20.12
N TYR A 72 -5.82 -3.77 -19.96
CA TYR A 72 -6.66 -4.60 -19.09
C TYR A 72 -6.52 -4.28 -17.60
N LYS A 73 -5.35 -3.84 -17.15
CA LYS A 73 -5.19 -3.39 -15.75
C LYS A 73 -6.01 -2.12 -15.48
N CYS A 74 -6.02 -1.17 -16.42
CA CYS A 74 -6.78 0.07 -16.28
C CYS A 74 -8.29 -0.16 -16.34
N SER A 75 -8.77 -1.06 -17.20
CA SER A 75 -10.20 -1.44 -17.21
C SER A 75 -10.69 -2.01 -15.89
N ASN A 76 -9.79 -2.62 -15.10
CA ASN A 76 -10.11 -3.24 -13.82
C ASN A 76 -9.75 -2.38 -12.60
N SER A 77 -9.13 -1.22 -12.82
CA SER A 77 -8.76 -0.27 -11.76
C SER A 77 -9.95 0.57 -11.31
N ASP A 78 -9.91 1.11 -10.08
CA ASP A 78 -10.94 2.04 -9.59
C ASP A 78 -11.10 3.21 -10.59
N PRO A 79 -12.34 3.56 -10.98
CA PRO A 79 -12.64 4.79 -11.72
C PRO A 79 -11.96 6.06 -11.19
N GLU A 80 -11.75 6.15 -9.86
CA GLU A 80 -11.11 7.28 -9.18
C GLU A 80 -9.58 7.27 -9.29
N HIS A 81 -8.97 6.22 -9.85
CA HIS A 81 -7.51 6.10 -10.02
C HIS A 81 -7.00 6.87 -11.27
N GLU A 82 -7.40 8.14 -11.38
CA GLU A 82 -7.23 9.01 -12.54
C GLU A 82 -5.78 9.04 -13.06
N VAL A 83 -4.80 9.21 -12.18
CA VAL A 83 -3.37 9.27 -12.53
C VAL A 83 -2.89 8.06 -13.33
N LEU A 84 -3.33 6.86 -12.98
CA LEU A 84 -2.96 5.63 -13.69
C LEU A 84 -3.65 5.57 -15.05
N ARG A 85 -4.95 5.86 -15.07
CA ARG A 85 -5.77 5.84 -16.28
C ARG A 85 -5.27 6.88 -17.30
N THR A 86 -4.86 8.07 -16.85
CA THR A 86 -4.19 9.08 -17.66
C THR A 86 -2.86 8.56 -18.21
N LYS A 87 -2.00 7.97 -17.37
CA LYS A 87 -0.72 7.40 -17.82
C LYS A 87 -0.93 6.29 -18.86
N CYS A 88 -1.95 5.45 -18.70
CA CYS A 88 -2.31 4.42 -19.68
C CYS A 88 -2.88 5.00 -20.97
N MET A 89 -3.77 5.99 -20.87
CA MET A 89 -4.32 6.68 -22.04
C MET A 89 -3.18 7.31 -22.86
N ASN A 90 -2.23 7.97 -22.21
CA ASN A 90 -1.06 8.56 -22.88
C ASN A 90 -0.21 7.50 -23.60
N LEU A 91 -0.07 6.29 -23.04
CA LEU A 91 0.64 5.19 -23.72
C LEU A 91 -0.14 4.64 -24.92
N ILE A 92 -1.46 4.51 -24.79
CA ILE A 92 -2.34 4.11 -25.90
C ILE A 92 -2.28 5.16 -27.02
N GLU A 93 -2.21 6.45 -26.66
CA GLU A 93 -2.02 7.56 -27.59
C GLU A 93 -0.65 7.47 -28.29
N VAL A 94 0.43 7.23 -27.56
CA VAL A 94 1.76 7.01 -28.14
C VAL A 94 1.77 5.83 -29.11
N TYR A 95 1.11 4.72 -28.76
CA TYR A 95 0.92 3.57 -29.65
C TYR A 95 0.16 3.97 -30.91
N HIS A 96 -0.95 4.69 -30.79
CA HIS A 96 -1.75 5.15 -31.92
C HIS A 96 -0.96 6.10 -32.83
N THR A 97 -0.22 7.06 -32.27
CA THR A 97 0.63 7.96 -33.06
C THR A 97 1.80 7.23 -33.73
N SER A 98 2.28 6.14 -33.12
CA SER A 98 3.40 5.33 -33.63
C SER A 98 2.97 4.19 -34.55
N SER A 99 1.68 3.86 -34.64
CA SER A 99 1.16 2.73 -35.44
C SER A 99 1.52 2.87 -36.92
N ALA A 100 1.46 4.10 -37.46
CA ALA A 100 1.88 4.43 -38.82
C ALA A 100 3.39 4.25 -39.05
N LEU A 101 4.22 4.42 -38.02
CA LEU A 101 5.65 4.12 -38.11
C LEU A 101 5.91 2.61 -38.15
N PHE A 102 5.12 1.79 -37.44
CA PHE A 102 5.25 0.33 -37.49
C PHE A 102 4.96 -0.23 -38.89
N ILE A 103 4.00 0.34 -39.61
CA ILE A 103 3.73 0.04 -41.03
C ILE A 103 4.99 0.28 -41.89
N SER A 104 5.70 1.38 -41.63
CA SER A 104 6.92 1.73 -42.38
C SER A 104 8.15 0.85 -42.06
N VAL A 105 8.18 0.18 -40.90
CA VAL A 105 9.27 -0.74 -40.49
C VAL A 105 9.27 -2.00 -41.35
N LEU A 106 8.09 -2.52 -41.64
CA LEU A 106 7.91 -3.78 -42.38
C LEU A 106 8.30 -3.65 -43.85
N SER A 107 8.31 -2.42 -44.37
CA SER A 107 8.67 -2.11 -45.75
C SER A 107 10.17 -1.84 -45.97
N SER A 108 11.00 -1.64 -44.93
CA SER A 108 12.42 -1.27 -45.09
C SER A 108 13.30 -1.56 -43.86
N ALA A 109 14.33 -2.42 -44.04
CA ALA A 109 15.32 -2.76 -43.01
C ALA A 109 16.15 -1.55 -42.50
N LYS A 110 16.17 -0.42 -43.22
CA LYS A 110 16.99 0.75 -42.89
C LYS A 110 16.42 1.56 -41.70
N ASN A 111 15.12 1.41 -41.41
CA ASN A 111 14.42 2.13 -40.34
C ASN A 111 14.28 1.31 -39.03
N ALA A 112 14.56 0.00 -39.08
CA ALA A 112 14.37 -0.92 -37.96
C ALA A 112 15.21 -0.56 -36.72
N ALA A 113 16.46 -0.10 -36.90
CA ALA A 113 17.35 0.20 -35.76
C ALA A 113 16.92 1.44 -34.94
N GLN A 114 16.46 2.52 -35.59
CA GLN A 114 15.95 3.70 -34.90
C GLN A 114 14.65 3.41 -34.16
N ILE A 115 13.79 2.59 -34.77
CA ILE A 115 12.49 2.26 -34.19
C ILE A 115 12.65 1.28 -33.02
N ASN A 116 13.59 0.33 -33.08
CA ASN A 116 13.91 -0.53 -31.94
C ASN A 116 14.40 0.27 -30.72
N GLN A 117 15.17 1.34 -30.93
CA GLN A 117 15.61 2.21 -29.83
C GLN A 117 14.43 2.97 -29.20
N SER A 118 13.52 3.51 -30.02
CA SER A 118 12.30 4.18 -29.55
C SER A 118 11.35 3.22 -28.84
N ILE A 119 11.14 2.01 -29.40
CA ILE A 119 10.35 0.95 -28.78
C ILE A 119 10.96 0.53 -27.45
N ALA A 120 12.29 0.36 -27.35
CA ALA A 120 12.94 -0.01 -26.09
C ALA A 120 12.77 1.08 -25.00
N LEU A 121 12.78 2.36 -25.36
CA LEU A 121 12.50 3.47 -24.44
C LEU A 121 11.04 3.48 -23.99
N GLU A 122 10.09 3.28 -24.90
CA GLU A 122 8.67 3.19 -24.56
C GLU A 122 8.35 1.94 -23.73
N THR A 123 8.95 0.78 -24.06
CA THR A 123 8.86 -0.44 -23.25
C THR A 123 9.34 -0.20 -21.82
N LYS A 124 10.44 0.54 -21.61
CA LYS A 124 10.90 0.93 -20.27
C LYS A 124 9.92 1.86 -19.55
N LYS A 125 9.24 2.77 -20.26
CA LYS A 125 8.20 3.63 -19.67
C LYS A 125 6.97 2.82 -19.27
N VAL A 126 6.54 1.87 -20.10
CA VAL A 126 5.46 0.93 -19.78
C VAL A 126 5.86 0.10 -18.57
N ASP A 127 7.08 -0.45 -18.52
CA ASP A 127 7.59 -1.18 -17.36
C ASP A 127 7.57 -0.31 -16.10
N LYS A 128 7.96 0.95 -16.22
CA LYS A 128 7.94 1.89 -15.11
C LYS A 128 6.53 2.14 -14.59
N ILE A 129 5.56 2.38 -15.48
CA ILE A 129 4.18 2.62 -15.05
C ILE A 129 3.54 1.33 -14.54
N LEU A 130 3.88 0.17 -15.13
CA LEU A 130 3.51 -1.13 -14.61
C LEU A 130 4.07 -1.31 -13.20
N MET A 131 5.32 -0.91 -12.95
CA MET A 131 5.98 -0.96 -11.65
C MET A 131 5.38 0.06 -10.67
N SER A 132 5.00 1.27 -11.09
CA SER A 132 4.29 2.25 -10.26
C SER A 132 2.86 1.82 -9.95
N TYR A 133 2.17 1.15 -10.89
CA TYR A 133 0.91 0.47 -10.64
C TYR A 133 1.10 -0.68 -9.65
N LEU A 134 2.17 -1.47 -9.80
CA LEU A 134 2.50 -2.57 -8.90
C LEU A 134 2.97 -2.06 -7.52
N HIS A 135 3.60 -0.89 -7.44
CA HIS A 135 4.00 -0.24 -6.19
C HIS A 135 2.81 0.43 -5.49
N GLY A 136 1.90 1.06 -6.24
CA GLY A 136 0.59 1.47 -5.73
C GLY A 136 -0.31 0.27 -5.38
N ILE A 137 0.17 -0.96 -5.54
CA ILE A 137 -0.47 -2.20 -5.12
C ILE A 137 0.56 -3.08 -4.40
N SER A 138 1.47 -2.46 -3.63
CA SER A 138 2.44 -3.15 -2.77
C SER A 138 1.78 -4.01 -1.70
N GLY A 139 0.57 -3.65 -1.28
CA GLY A 139 -0.32 -4.53 -0.53
C GLY A 139 -1.09 -5.45 -1.49
N GLY A 140 -1.51 -6.62 -1.01
CA GLY A 140 -2.30 -7.60 -1.76
C GLY A 140 -3.47 -7.05 -2.60
N SER A 141 -4.07 -7.87 -3.43
CA SER A 141 -5.28 -7.48 -4.15
C SER A 141 -6.51 -7.82 -3.33
N THR A 142 -7.50 -6.94 -3.32
CA THR A 142 -8.82 -7.26 -2.78
C THR A 142 -9.82 -7.62 -3.87
N GLY A 143 -10.92 -8.27 -3.53
CA GLY A 143 -12.04 -8.50 -4.44
C GLY A 143 -13.22 -9.17 -3.73
N TYR A 144 -14.32 -9.42 -4.44
CA TYR A 144 -15.55 -9.97 -3.86
C TYR A 144 -15.88 -11.35 -4.42
N ASP A 145 -16.69 -12.12 -3.69
CA ASP A 145 -17.42 -13.25 -4.25
C ASP A 145 -18.70 -12.82 -4.99
N ASP A 146 -19.44 -13.78 -5.55
CA ASP A 146 -20.51 -13.53 -6.55
C ASP A 146 -21.72 -12.92 -5.88
N THR A 147 -21.87 -13.29 -4.61
CA THR A 147 -22.95 -12.84 -3.74
C THR A 147 -22.59 -11.58 -2.97
N ARG A 148 -21.35 -11.07 -3.14
CA ARG A 148 -20.75 -9.97 -2.36
C ARG A 148 -20.77 -10.20 -0.84
N THR A 149 -20.86 -11.46 -0.44
CA THR A 149 -20.83 -11.91 0.94
C THR A 149 -19.41 -11.94 1.50
N TYR A 150 -18.38 -12.14 0.68
CA TYR A 150 -16.98 -12.24 1.12
C TYR A 150 -16.07 -11.29 0.39
N ILE A 151 -15.08 -10.78 1.13
CA ILE A 151 -13.91 -10.11 0.54
C ILE A 151 -12.74 -11.09 0.50
N TYR A 152 -12.08 -11.21 -0.64
CA TYR A 152 -10.80 -11.91 -0.78
C TYR A 152 -9.65 -10.92 -0.73
N VAL A 153 -8.55 -11.27 -0.06
CA VAL A 153 -7.30 -10.51 0.00
C VAL A 153 -6.13 -11.45 -0.29
N TYR A 154 -5.31 -11.16 -1.31
CA TYR A 154 -4.30 -12.12 -1.84
C TYR A 154 -3.00 -11.46 -2.36
N ASP A 155 -1.84 -12.15 -2.33
CA ASP A 155 -0.54 -11.58 -2.79
C ASP A 155 -0.34 -11.70 -4.33
N LYS A 156 0.30 -10.69 -4.93
CA LYS A 156 0.14 -10.34 -6.35
C LYS A 156 1.14 -10.93 -7.33
N LEU A 157 2.33 -11.40 -6.91
CA LEU A 157 3.44 -11.51 -7.87
C LEU A 157 3.81 -12.92 -8.40
N GLY A 158 3.54 -14.00 -7.66
CA GLY A 158 3.88 -15.37 -8.15
C GLY A 158 2.69 -16.28 -8.38
N ILE A 159 1.60 -16.03 -7.65
CA ILE A 159 0.51 -16.99 -7.50
C ILE A 159 -0.63 -16.63 -8.42
N ILE A 160 -1.06 -15.36 -8.52
CA ILE A 160 -2.24 -15.00 -9.32
C ILE A 160 -2.14 -15.46 -10.78
N GLN A 161 -0.99 -15.34 -11.43
CA GLN A 161 -0.86 -15.77 -12.83
C GLN A 161 -0.97 -17.30 -12.98
N ASP A 162 -0.46 -18.05 -12.00
CA ASP A 162 -0.48 -19.52 -11.97
C ASP A 162 -1.81 -20.07 -11.41
N HIS A 163 -2.41 -19.40 -10.43
CA HIS A 163 -3.73 -19.66 -9.85
C HIS A 163 -4.82 -19.33 -10.85
N TYR A 164 -4.79 -18.17 -11.51
CA TYR A 164 -5.77 -17.78 -12.54
C TYR A 164 -5.69 -18.70 -13.77
N LYS A 165 -4.49 -19.09 -14.21
CA LYS A 165 -4.30 -20.11 -15.27
C LYS A 165 -4.80 -21.49 -14.86
N ARG A 166 -4.68 -21.89 -13.58
CA ARG A 166 -5.18 -23.18 -13.05
C ARG A 166 -6.68 -23.16 -12.71
N MET A 167 -7.21 -22.02 -12.29
CA MET A 167 -8.58 -21.82 -11.79
C MET A 167 -9.54 -21.35 -12.88
N ASN A 168 -9.29 -21.73 -14.13
CA ASN A 168 -9.96 -21.29 -15.36
C ASN A 168 -11.48 -21.66 -15.43
N LYS A 169 -12.19 -21.77 -14.29
CA LYS A 169 -13.61 -22.08 -14.07
C LYS A 169 -14.11 -22.05 -12.60
N GLU A 170 -13.29 -21.76 -11.57
CA GLU A 170 -13.66 -22.14 -10.17
C GLU A 170 -13.84 -21.01 -9.15
N LEU A 171 -13.52 -19.76 -9.46
CA LEU A 171 -13.96 -18.59 -8.68
C LEU A 171 -14.56 -17.57 -9.64
N TYR A 172 -15.88 -17.58 -9.70
CA TYR A 172 -16.66 -16.46 -10.17
C TYR A 172 -17.15 -15.74 -8.90
N PRO A 173 -17.01 -14.40 -8.86
CA PRO A 173 -16.58 -13.50 -9.89
C PRO A 173 -15.07 -13.34 -9.80
N ALA A 174 -14.50 -12.80 -10.88
CA ALA A 174 -13.12 -12.35 -10.85
C ALA A 174 -12.98 -11.26 -9.76
N PRO A 175 -12.06 -11.42 -8.79
CA PRO A 175 -11.89 -10.41 -7.76
C PRO A 175 -11.50 -9.07 -8.41
N LYS A 176 -12.21 -7.99 -8.04
CA LYS A 176 -11.96 -6.63 -8.53
C LYS A 176 -10.73 -6.06 -7.83
N PHE A 177 -9.62 -5.99 -8.54
CA PHE A 177 -8.33 -5.56 -8.01
C PHE A 177 -8.34 -4.09 -7.58
N PHE A 178 -8.37 -3.85 -6.27
CA PHE A 178 -8.04 -2.54 -5.69
C PHE A 178 -6.63 -2.56 -5.08
N ASN A 179 -6.07 -1.39 -4.79
CA ASN A 179 -4.96 -1.28 -3.84
C ASN A 179 -5.44 -1.91 -2.51
N ALA A 180 -4.71 -2.93 -1.98
CA ALA A 180 -5.17 -3.79 -0.87
C ALA A 180 -5.83 -2.99 0.23
N TYR A 181 -5.12 -1.98 0.70
CA TYR A 181 -5.54 -1.28 1.89
C TYR A 181 -6.69 -0.34 1.56
N ALA A 182 -6.51 0.64 0.68
CA ALA A 182 -7.57 1.61 0.39
C ALA A 182 -8.87 0.94 -0.09
N GLY A 183 -8.76 -0.07 -0.95
CA GLY A 183 -9.89 -0.83 -1.45
C GLY A 183 -10.56 -1.71 -0.41
N LEU A 184 -9.81 -2.41 0.44
CA LEU A 184 -10.34 -3.19 1.57
C LEU A 184 -11.08 -2.29 2.56
N LYS A 185 -10.50 -1.13 2.88
CA LYS A 185 -11.09 -0.16 3.81
C LYS A 185 -12.39 0.40 3.27
N LYS A 186 -12.38 0.84 2.02
CA LYS A 186 -13.58 1.29 1.30
C LYS A 186 -14.64 0.18 1.25
N ALA A 187 -14.23 -1.03 0.91
CA ALA A 187 -15.09 -2.21 0.85
C ALA A 187 -15.77 -2.53 2.19
N ILE A 188 -14.99 -2.64 3.27
CA ILE A 188 -15.50 -2.89 4.62
C ILE A 188 -16.42 -1.74 5.03
N LYS A 189 -16.00 -0.49 4.87
CA LYS A 189 -16.79 0.67 5.30
C LYS A 189 -18.12 0.78 4.55
N GLU A 190 -18.10 0.68 3.23
CA GLU A 190 -19.28 0.87 2.38
C GLU A 190 -20.25 -0.32 2.40
N ASN A 191 -19.75 -1.55 2.62
CA ASN A 191 -20.56 -2.78 2.48
C ASN A 191 -20.56 -3.64 3.74
N HIS A 192 -20.24 -3.09 4.92
CA HIS A 192 -20.14 -3.85 6.18
C HIS A 192 -21.41 -4.65 6.54
N GLU A 193 -22.59 -4.25 6.06
CA GLU A 193 -23.85 -4.98 6.28
C GLU A 193 -24.00 -6.23 5.38
N GLU A 194 -23.35 -6.23 4.21
CA GLU A 194 -23.43 -7.33 3.24
C GLU A 194 -22.32 -8.37 3.46
N ILE A 195 -21.16 -7.92 3.94
CA ILE A 195 -19.96 -8.76 4.10
C ILE A 195 -20.02 -9.60 5.38
N SER A 196 -19.94 -10.92 5.22
CA SER A 196 -19.84 -11.90 6.32
C SER A 196 -18.43 -12.15 6.79
N GLY A 197 -17.46 -12.02 5.89
CA GLY A 197 -16.09 -12.35 6.25
C GLY A 197 -15.08 -12.01 5.19
N ILE A 198 -13.83 -12.07 5.63
CA ILE A 198 -12.66 -11.76 4.82
C ILE A 198 -11.80 -13.01 4.73
N ILE A 199 -11.35 -13.33 3.52
CA ILE A 199 -10.47 -14.44 3.20
C ILE A 199 -9.11 -13.86 2.88
N LEU A 200 -8.10 -14.19 3.69
CA LEU A 200 -6.78 -13.60 3.64
C LEU A 200 -5.74 -14.67 3.27
N ASP A 201 -5.03 -14.45 2.16
CA ASP A 201 -3.92 -15.31 1.76
C ASP A 201 -2.68 -15.01 2.60
N VAL A 202 -2.19 -16.01 3.33
CA VAL A 202 -1.05 -15.89 4.24
C VAL A 202 0.30 -16.07 3.54
N GLU A 203 0.28 -16.13 2.21
CA GLU A 203 1.49 -16.14 1.41
C GLU A 203 2.06 -14.75 1.13
N SER A 204 1.30 -13.68 1.43
CA SER A 204 1.84 -12.32 1.48
C SER A 204 2.85 -12.21 2.61
N ASP A 205 3.97 -11.49 2.45
CA ASP A 205 4.88 -11.27 3.60
C ASP A 205 4.25 -10.35 4.66
N SER A 206 3.11 -9.72 4.36
CA SER A 206 2.48 -8.66 5.16
C SER A 206 1.05 -8.99 5.58
N TRP A 207 0.63 -10.26 5.52
CA TRP A 207 -0.76 -10.63 5.83
C TRP A 207 -1.12 -10.36 7.29
N GLU A 208 -0.20 -10.46 8.24
CA GLU A 208 -0.46 -10.13 9.65
C GLU A 208 -0.78 -8.64 9.84
N LEU A 209 -0.19 -7.77 9.01
CA LEU A 209 -0.49 -6.33 8.98
C LEU A 209 -1.90 -6.08 8.45
N VAL A 210 -2.25 -6.77 7.36
CA VAL A 210 -3.61 -6.73 6.81
C VAL A 210 -4.62 -7.24 7.85
N LEU A 211 -4.30 -8.33 8.54
CA LEU A 211 -5.13 -8.88 9.62
C LEU A 211 -5.33 -7.86 10.75
N LYS A 212 -4.25 -7.21 11.20
CA LYS A 212 -4.28 -6.16 12.22
C LYS A 212 -5.21 -5.04 11.79
N GLU A 213 -5.06 -4.53 10.58
CA GLU A 213 -5.89 -3.46 10.03
C GLU A 213 -7.37 -3.86 9.96
N ILE A 214 -7.70 -5.02 9.40
CA ILE A 214 -9.10 -5.50 9.31
C ILE A 214 -9.74 -5.47 10.70
N ARG A 215 -9.00 -5.92 11.71
CA ARG A 215 -9.47 -5.97 13.10
C ARG A 215 -9.60 -4.59 13.74
N GLU A 216 -8.74 -3.62 13.40
CA GLU A 216 -8.92 -2.23 13.83
C GLU A 216 -10.22 -1.63 13.30
N GLN A 217 -10.59 -1.94 12.05
CA GLN A 217 -11.78 -1.39 11.43
C GLN A 217 -13.06 -2.10 11.84
N ASN A 218 -12.98 -3.42 11.88
CA ASN A 218 -14.08 -4.27 12.29
C ASN A 218 -13.54 -5.37 13.20
N PRO A 219 -13.56 -5.17 14.53
CA PRO A 219 -13.03 -6.13 15.49
C PRO A 219 -13.65 -7.52 15.39
N ILE A 220 -14.89 -7.61 14.89
CA ILE A 220 -15.71 -8.82 14.96
C ILE A 220 -15.82 -9.56 13.63
N ILE A 221 -15.53 -8.93 12.49
CA ILE A 221 -15.70 -9.55 11.16
C ILE A 221 -15.03 -10.93 11.10
N SER A 222 -15.69 -11.93 10.53
CA SER A 222 -15.05 -13.25 10.43
C SER A 222 -13.86 -13.18 9.49
N ILE A 223 -12.71 -13.69 9.92
CA ILE A 223 -11.50 -13.74 9.09
C ILE A 223 -11.09 -15.19 8.94
N PHE A 224 -10.91 -15.59 7.69
CA PHE A 224 -10.39 -16.86 7.28
C PHE A 224 -9.06 -16.65 6.61
N VAL A 225 -8.17 -17.60 6.79
CA VAL A 225 -6.84 -17.55 6.20
C VAL A 225 -6.62 -18.73 5.27
N THR A 226 -5.92 -18.49 4.17
CA THR A 226 -5.61 -19.53 3.18
C THR A 226 -4.09 -19.68 3.04
N ALA A 227 -3.60 -20.91 2.90
CA ALA A 227 -2.19 -21.22 2.69
C ALA A 227 -1.97 -22.21 1.53
N LYS A 228 -0.86 -22.11 0.77
CA LYS A 228 -0.51 -23.10 -0.29
C LYS A 228 -0.45 -24.54 0.16
N ASN A 229 0.06 -24.78 1.37
CA ASN A 229 0.46 -26.12 1.79
C ASN A 229 0.17 -26.37 3.27
N LYS A 230 0.10 -27.66 3.63
CA LYS A 230 -0.24 -28.11 4.99
C LYS A 230 0.78 -27.69 6.04
N ARG A 231 2.05 -27.49 5.66
CA ARG A 231 3.10 -27.06 6.58
C ARG A 231 2.85 -25.62 7.03
N LEU A 232 2.62 -24.70 6.09
CA LEU A 232 2.28 -23.31 6.41
C LEU A 232 0.93 -23.23 7.14
N MET A 233 -0.06 -24.00 6.70
CA MET A 233 -1.36 -24.09 7.38
C MET A 233 -1.24 -24.51 8.86
N SER A 234 -0.30 -25.40 9.18
CA SER A 234 -0.10 -25.90 10.55
C SER A 234 0.78 -25.01 11.42
N SER A 235 1.53 -24.06 10.84
CA SER A 235 2.25 -23.05 11.61
C SER A 235 1.38 -21.88 12.04
N ILE A 236 0.18 -21.74 11.48
CA ILE A 236 -0.75 -20.65 11.79
C ILE A 236 -1.53 -20.99 13.06
N ASP A 237 -1.30 -20.22 14.11
CA ASP A 237 -2.06 -20.33 15.36
C ASP A 237 -3.39 -19.57 15.24
N SER A 238 -4.43 -20.26 14.79
CA SER A 238 -5.74 -19.67 14.56
C SER A 238 -6.37 -19.06 15.83
N THR A 239 -6.03 -19.62 17.00
CA THR A 239 -6.55 -19.14 18.29
C THR A 239 -5.88 -17.84 18.69
N LYS A 240 -4.55 -17.78 18.56
CA LYS A 240 -3.78 -16.56 18.84
C LYS A 240 -4.16 -15.42 17.91
N LEU A 241 -4.28 -15.71 16.61
CA LEU A 241 -4.59 -14.72 15.58
C LEU A 241 -6.07 -14.33 15.52
N LYS A 242 -6.91 -15.05 16.26
CA LYS A 242 -8.37 -14.88 16.29
C LYS A 242 -9.00 -14.95 14.89
N VAL A 243 -8.61 -15.98 14.12
CA VAL A 243 -9.18 -16.30 12.80
C VAL A 243 -10.05 -17.55 12.90
N GLN A 244 -11.18 -17.55 12.20
CA GLN A 244 -12.23 -18.55 12.32
C GLN A 244 -11.92 -19.85 11.55
N GLY A 245 -10.93 -19.84 10.65
CA GLY A 245 -10.50 -21.05 9.94
C GLY A 245 -9.24 -20.85 9.09
N VAL A 246 -8.50 -21.94 8.89
CA VAL A 246 -7.33 -22.01 8.02
C VAL A 246 -7.56 -23.05 6.94
N PHE A 247 -7.37 -22.66 5.68
CA PHE A 247 -7.71 -23.47 4.50
C PHE A 247 -6.53 -23.61 3.55
N LEU A 248 -6.57 -24.61 2.67
CA LEU A 248 -5.62 -24.73 1.57
C LEU A 248 -6.07 -23.87 0.37
N ASN A 249 -5.14 -23.15 -0.27
CA ASN A 249 -5.39 -22.21 -1.38
C ASN A 249 -6.14 -22.79 -2.59
N HIS A 250 -6.23 -24.11 -2.70
CA HIS A 250 -6.86 -24.84 -3.81
C HIS A 250 -8.15 -25.58 -3.38
N ILE A 251 -8.77 -25.17 -2.27
CA ILE A 251 -10.12 -25.62 -1.94
C ILE A 251 -11.10 -24.99 -2.93
N LYS A 252 -11.95 -25.82 -3.56
CA LYS A 252 -13.05 -25.34 -4.42
C LYS A 252 -13.96 -24.40 -3.63
N TYR A 253 -14.39 -23.30 -4.23
CA TYR A 253 -15.26 -22.31 -3.59
C TYR A 253 -16.49 -22.95 -2.93
N THR A 254 -17.14 -23.89 -3.61
CA THR A 254 -18.28 -24.64 -3.07
C THR A 254 -17.93 -25.41 -1.80
N LYS A 255 -16.75 -26.00 -1.74
CA LYS A 255 -16.26 -26.72 -0.55
C LYS A 255 -15.89 -25.75 0.57
N PHE A 256 -15.38 -24.57 0.25
CA PHE A 256 -15.16 -23.50 1.24
C PHE A 256 -16.49 -23.05 1.86
N ILE A 257 -17.49 -22.72 1.05
CA ILE A 257 -18.82 -22.32 1.54
C ILE A 257 -19.44 -23.40 2.41
N THR A 258 -19.35 -24.68 2.02
CA THR A 258 -19.82 -25.78 2.85
C THR A 258 -19.09 -25.88 4.19
N GLU A 259 -17.77 -25.64 4.25
CA GLU A 259 -17.04 -25.63 5.52
C GLU A 259 -17.36 -24.39 6.35
N PHE A 260 -17.59 -23.24 5.71
CA PHE A 260 -18.04 -22.02 6.37
C PHE A 260 -19.43 -22.19 6.99
N GLU A 261 -20.41 -22.70 6.22
CA GLU A 261 -21.76 -22.99 6.70
C GLU A 261 -21.74 -23.97 7.89
N LYS A 262 -20.80 -24.92 7.91
CA LYS A 262 -20.60 -25.80 9.06
C LYS A 262 -20.05 -25.06 10.29
N ILE A 263 -19.15 -24.10 10.09
CA ILE A 263 -18.64 -23.25 11.19
C ILE A 263 -19.79 -22.40 11.74
N GLU A 264 -20.60 -21.78 10.87
CA GLU A 264 -21.81 -21.06 11.28
C GLU A 264 -22.79 -21.96 12.04
N GLN A 265 -23.06 -23.17 11.53
CA GLN A 265 -23.98 -24.10 12.17
C GLN A 265 -23.46 -24.58 13.53
N ARG A 266 -22.16 -24.90 13.64
CA ARG A 266 -21.52 -25.29 14.90
C ARG A 266 -21.56 -24.17 15.93
N ALA A 267 -21.34 -22.93 15.50
CA ALA A 267 -21.44 -21.75 16.36
C ALA A 267 -22.86 -21.62 16.94
N LYS A 268 -23.88 -21.75 16.07
CA LYS A 268 -25.30 -21.69 16.45
C LYS A 268 -25.73 -22.84 17.37
N THR A 269 -25.09 -24.01 17.30
CA THR A 269 -25.40 -25.16 18.17
C THR A 269 -24.69 -25.10 19.53
N ALA A 270 -23.46 -24.57 19.60
CA ALA A 270 -22.77 -24.34 20.87
C ALA A 270 -23.49 -23.32 21.77
N GLU A 271 -24.20 -22.37 21.15
CA GLU A 271 -25.01 -21.34 21.82
C GLU A 271 -26.21 -21.92 22.60
N ALA A 272 -26.77 -23.05 22.14
CA ALA A 272 -27.90 -23.71 22.80
C ALA A 272 -27.57 -24.29 24.19
N GLU A 273 -26.27 -24.47 24.50
CA GLU A 273 -25.79 -25.04 25.75
C GLU A 273 -25.23 -23.99 26.74
N ALA A 274 -25.02 -22.74 26.30
CA ALA A 274 -24.24 -21.73 27.03
C ALA A 274 -25.04 -20.49 27.49
N ASN A 275 -26.32 -20.63 27.85
CA ASN A 275 -27.13 -19.50 28.34
C ASN A 275 -26.85 -19.13 29.82
N GLU A 276 -25.71 -18.51 30.07
CA GLU A 276 -25.48 -17.72 31.31
C GLU A 276 -25.06 -16.30 30.94
N THR A 277 -26.02 -15.38 31.02
CA THR A 277 -25.80 -13.93 30.91
C THR A 277 -25.27 -13.39 32.23
N THR A 278 -24.12 -12.71 32.20
CA THR A 278 -23.47 -12.19 33.41
C THR A 278 -23.43 -10.66 33.37
N GLN A 279 -23.89 -10.02 34.44
CA GLN A 279 -23.75 -8.57 34.63
C GLN A 279 -22.40 -8.26 35.26
N GLU A 280 -21.67 -7.32 34.66
CA GLU A 280 -20.41 -6.82 35.21
C GLU A 280 -20.57 -5.36 35.65
N ASN A 281 -19.91 -5.01 36.76
CA ASN A 281 -19.83 -3.64 37.27
C ASN A 281 -18.49 -3.04 36.82
N THR A 282 -18.51 -1.86 36.20
CA THR A 282 -17.49 -1.49 35.20
C THR A 282 -17.01 -0.04 35.31
N ALA A 283 -17.17 0.60 36.46
CA ALA A 283 -16.86 2.02 36.67
C ALA A 283 -15.49 2.47 36.13
N ASP A 284 -14.51 1.56 36.04
CA ASP A 284 -13.16 1.83 35.52
C ASP A 284 -12.85 1.17 34.15
N LYS A 285 -13.73 0.32 33.60
CA LYS A 285 -13.49 -0.36 32.31
C LYS A 285 -13.79 0.56 31.12
N LYS A 286 -12.88 0.56 30.14
CA LYS A 286 -13.07 1.21 28.84
C LYS A 286 -13.61 0.19 27.84
N TYR A 287 -14.48 0.66 26.94
CA TYR A 287 -15.10 -0.19 25.92
C TYR A 287 -14.94 0.39 24.52
N THR A 288 -14.65 -0.46 23.54
CA THR A 288 -14.73 -0.16 22.11
C THR A 288 -16.15 -0.43 21.62
N LYS A 289 -16.72 0.52 20.87
CA LYS A 289 -18.05 0.38 20.28
C LYS A 289 -18.00 -0.41 18.97
N VAL A 290 -19.00 -1.26 18.73
CA VAL A 290 -19.16 -2.01 17.48
C VAL A 290 -20.63 -1.94 17.06
N SER A 291 -20.88 -1.72 15.76
CA SER A 291 -22.26 -1.75 15.23
C SER A 291 -22.91 -3.11 15.48
N ILE A 292 -24.18 -3.10 15.89
CA ILE A 292 -24.97 -4.31 16.06
C ILE A 292 -25.17 -5.07 14.73
N ASP A 293 -25.08 -4.38 13.59
CA ASP A 293 -25.32 -4.95 12.27
C ASP A 293 -24.32 -6.04 11.89
N VAL A 294 -23.08 -5.94 12.38
CA VAL A 294 -22.02 -6.94 12.16
C VAL A 294 -22.42 -8.32 12.72
N PHE A 295 -23.36 -8.35 13.66
CA PHE A 295 -23.82 -9.56 14.33
C PHE A 295 -25.08 -10.18 13.72
N LYS A 296 -25.75 -9.52 12.75
CA LYS A 296 -27.02 -9.99 12.15
C LYS A 296 -26.93 -11.40 11.55
N ARG A 297 -25.74 -11.84 11.13
CA ARG A 297 -25.52 -13.17 10.56
C ARG A 297 -25.25 -14.27 11.59
N GLY A 298 -25.03 -13.90 12.85
CA GLY A 298 -24.82 -14.85 13.95
C GLY A 298 -23.44 -15.51 13.98
N LEU A 299 -22.43 -14.80 13.50
CA LEU A 299 -21.06 -15.32 13.40
C LEU A 299 -20.34 -15.33 14.75
N PRO A 300 -19.40 -16.27 14.98
CA PRO A 300 -18.59 -16.31 16.20
C PRO A 300 -17.83 -15.03 16.46
N SER A 301 -18.01 -14.47 17.66
CA SER A 301 -17.23 -13.32 18.09
C SER A 301 -15.84 -13.73 18.60
N PRO A 302 -14.74 -13.13 18.12
CA PRO A 302 -13.40 -13.37 18.68
C PRO A 302 -13.16 -12.72 20.07
N PHE A 303 -14.15 -11.98 20.57
CA PHE A 303 -14.13 -11.27 21.85
C PHE A 303 -15.42 -11.49 22.63
N ASP A 304 -15.39 -11.27 23.94
CA ASP A 304 -16.63 -11.11 24.71
C ASP A 304 -17.34 -9.82 24.26
N VAL A 305 -18.66 -9.87 24.11
CA VAL A 305 -19.46 -8.74 23.63
C VAL A 305 -20.52 -8.39 24.65
N TYR A 306 -20.65 -7.09 24.88
CA TYR A 306 -21.43 -6.52 25.95
C TYR A 306 -22.49 -5.56 25.41
N LEU A 307 -23.63 -5.53 26.09
CA LEU A 307 -24.67 -4.55 25.94
C LEU A 307 -24.58 -3.55 27.10
N LYS A 308 -24.54 -2.25 26.78
CA LYS A 308 -24.55 -1.20 27.81
C LYS A 308 -25.96 -1.07 28.40
N ILE A 309 -26.07 -1.22 29.72
CA ILE A 309 -27.34 -1.01 30.45
C ILE A 309 -27.39 0.43 30.98
N ASN A 310 -26.28 0.90 31.55
CA ASN A 310 -26.07 2.29 31.95
C ASN A 310 -24.55 2.57 31.98
N ASP A 311 -24.13 3.75 32.45
CA ASP A 311 -22.71 4.14 32.45
C ASP A 311 -21.82 3.28 33.36
N GLU A 312 -22.38 2.55 34.32
CA GLU A 312 -21.63 1.73 35.28
C GLU A 312 -21.78 0.22 35.04
N LYS A 313 -22.77 -0.20 34.24
CA LYS A 313 -23.16 -1.60 34.07
C LYS A 313 -23.26 -2.02 32.62
N TYR A 314 -22.56 -3.11 32.33
CA TYR A 314 -22.55 -3.78 31.04
C TYR A 314 -22.97 -5.24 31.25
N LEU A 315 -23.84 -5.72 30.35
CA LEU A 315 -24.31 -7.09 30.33
C LEU A 315 -23.57 -7.85 29.24
N LYS A 316 -22.84 -8.91 29.59
CA LYS A 316 -22.25 -9.80 28.58
C LYS A 316 -23.38 -10.52 27.86
N VAL A 317 -23.48 -10.28 26.56
CA VAL A 317 -24.53 -10.85 25.69
C VAL A 317 -23.99 -11.90 24.74
N ILE A 318 -22.68 -11.90 24.46
CA ILE A 318 -22.01 -12.93 23.64
C ILE A 318 -20.69 -13.27 24.32
N LYS A 319 -20.39 -14.56 24.48
CA LYS A 319 -19.07 -15.01 24.94
C LYS A 319 -18.13 -15.18 23.75
N LYS A 320 -16.85 -14.97 24.01
CA LYS A 320 -15.77 -15.22 23.05
C LYS A 320 -15.86 -16.65 22.49
N GLY A 321 -15.84 -16.76 21.17
CA GLY A 321 -15.90 -18.00 20.41
C GLY A 321 -17.32 -18.47 20.12
N GLU A 322 -18.35 -17.84 20.69
CA GLU A 322 -19.75 -18.18 20.45
C GLU A 322 -20.34 -17.31 19.34
N GLY A 323 -21.26 -17.92 18.57
CA GLY A 323 -22.11 -17.20 17.63
C GLY A 323 -23.13 -16.33 18.35
N VAL A 324 -23.94 -15.61 17.57
CA VAL A 324 -25.07 -14.89 18.14
C VAL A 324 -26.37 -15.29 17.48
N ASP A 325 -27.42 -15.40 18.28
CA ASP A 325 -28.77 -15.58 17.80
C ASP A 325 -29.21 -14.35 16.99
N PRO A 326 -29.45 -14.48 15.67
CA PRO A 326 -29.96 -13.39 14.85
C PRO A 326 -31.27 -12.81 15.39
N GLU A 327 -32.12 -13.63 16.02
CA GLU A 327 -33.36 -13.13 16.63
C GLU A 327 -33.08 -12.25 17.85
N GLN A 328 -32.04 -12.56 18.64
CA GLN A 328 -31.64 -11.72 19.77
C GLN A 328 -31.13 -10.36 19.29
N VAL A 329 -30.32 -10.35 18.24
CA VAL A 329 -29.84 -9.12 17.58
C VAL A 329 -31.02 -8.28 17.07
N GLU A 330 -31.96 -8.92 16.37
CA GLU A 330 -33.14 -8.23 15.84
C GLU A 330 -34.02 -7.65 16.97
N LYS A 331 -34.20 -8.40 18.07
CA LYS A 331 -34.91 -7.91 19.27
C LYS A 331 -34.21 -6.72 19.92
N HIS A 332 -32.88 -6.65 19.90
CA HIS A 332 -32.12 -5.51 20.41
C HIS A 332 -32.22 -4.31 19.45
N SER A 333 -32.08 -4.53 18.15
CA SER A 333 -32.27 -3.50 17.10
C SER A 333 -33.64 -2.83 17.21
N GLN A 334 -34.71 -3.61 17.37
CA GLN A 334 -36.09 -3.10 17.57
C GLN A 334 -36.27 -2.27 18.85
N LYS A 335 -35.35 -2.36 19.81
CA LYS A 335 -35.33 -1.54 21.03
C LYS A 335 -34.46 -0.29 20.88
N ASN A 336 -34.10 0.09 19.66
CA ASN A 336 -33.20 1.20 19.33
C ASN A 336 -31.78 1.03 19.91
N ILE A 337 -31.33 -0.21 20.05
CA ILE A 337 -29.93 -0.50 20.40
C ILE A 337 -29.15 -0.61 19.10
N GLU A 338 -28.28 0.36 18.84
CA GLU A 338 -27.46 0.43 17.61
C GLU A 338 -26.04 -0.13 17.80
N GLN A 339 -25.60 -0.29 19.06
CA GLN A 339 -24.20 -0.54 19.39
C GLN A 339 -24.04 -1.61 20.46
N TYR A 340 -23.09 -2.52 20.22
CA TYR A 340 -22.48 -3.38 21.23
C TYR A 340 -21.09 -2.87 21.61
N TYR A 341 -20.49 -3.53 22.60
CA TYR A 341 -19.26 -3.09 23.25
C TYR A 341 -18.30 -4.27 23.45
N ILE A 342 -17.01 -4.04 23.26
CA ILE A 342 -15.91 -4.98 23.54
C ILE A 342 -15.02 -4.35 24.60
N ASP A 343 -14.47 -5.16 25.52
CA ASP A 343 -13.49 -4.69 26.50
C ASP A 343 -12.25 -4.12 25.77
N GLN A 344 -11.96 -2.84 26.01
CA GLN A 344 -10.84 -2.17 25.35
C GLN A 344 -9.50 -2.83 25.71
N THR A 345 -9.38 -3.39 26.92
CA THR A 345 -8.16 -4.05 27.39
C THR A 345 -7.91 -5.32 26.59
N ASP A 346 -8.94 -6.17 26.42
CA ASP A 346 -8.84 -7.39 25.60
C ASP A 346 -8.49 -7.08 24.14
N PHE A 347 -8.98 -5.95 23.62
CA PHE A 347 -8.69 -5.49 22.27
C PHE A 347 -7.25 -4.95 22.13
N ASP A 348 -6.79 -4.16 23.10
CA ASP A 348 -5.43 -3.64 23.15
C ASP A 348 -4.39 -4.77 23.35
N GLU A 349 -4.71 -5.78 24.16
CA GLU A 349 -3.89 -7.00 24.32
C GLU A 349 -3.78 -7.79 23.01
N TYR A 350 -4.88 -7.92 22.26
CA TYR A 350 -4.86 -8.56 20.94
C TYR A 350 -3.93 -7.84 19.97
N HIS A 351 -4.06 -6.51 19.86
CA HIS A 351 -3.18 -5.71 19.01
C HIS A 351 -1.72 -5.84 19.39
N SER A 352 -1.42 -5.79 20.70
CA SER A 352 -0.07 -5.99 21.21
C SER A 352 0.49 -7.37 20.82
N SER A 353 -0.35 -8.41 20.87
CA SER A 353 0.07 -9.77 20.48
C SER A 353 0.36 -9.93 18.97
N LEU A 354 -0.31 -9.15 18.12
CA LEU A 354 -0.04 -9.12 16.68
C LEU A 354 1.26 -8.35 16.38
N ASP A 355 1.52 -7.27 17.11
CA ASP A 355 2.80 -6.54 17.01
C ASP A 355 3.99 -7.45 17.33
N ASP A 356 3.83 -8.35 18.30
CA ASP A 356 4.84 -9.35 18.62
C ASP A 356 5.05 -10.38 17.49
N GLU A 357 4.00 -10.75 16.75
CA GLU A 357 4.14 -11.62 15.56
C GLU A 357 4.88 -10.89 14.43
N ILE A 358 4.53 -9.63 14.16
CA ILE A 358 5.22 -8.80 13.16
C ILE A 358 6.71 -8.65 13.51
N LYS A 359 7.04 -8.47 14.80
CA LYS A 359 8.44 -8.43 15.26
C LYS A 359 9.20 -9.73 15.01
N LYS A 360 8.56 -10.89 15.20
CA LYS A 360 9.20 -12.19 14.92
C LYS A 360 9.56 -12.35 13.45
N ILE A 361 8.76 -11.82 12.53
CA ILE A 361 9.05 -11.85 11.10
C ILE A 361 10.37 -11.14 10.82
N LEU A 362 10.60 -9.98 11.43
CA LEU A 362 11.86 -9.24 11.27
C LEU A 362 13.07 -9.97 11.85
N ASP A 363 12.85 -10.73 12.92
CA ASP A 363 13.89 -11.51 13.58
C ASP A 363 14.07 -12.91 12.96
N ASP A 364 13.26 -13.31 11.97
CA ASP A 364 13.38 -14.60 11.29
C ASP A 364 14.66 -14.65 10.43
N PRO A 365 15.61 -15.58 10.72
CA PRO A 365 16.83 -15.71 9.93
C PRO A 365 16.60 -16.31 8.53
N ASN A 366 15.43 -16.89 8.25
CA ASN A 366 15.11 -17.48 6.95
C ASN A 366 14.58 -16.47 5.94
N LEU A 367 14.15 -15.28 6.41
CA LEU A 367 13.70 -14.20 5.54
C LEU A 367 14.87 -13.32 5.12
N ASN A 368 14.91 -12.97 3.83
CA ASN A 368 15.93 -12.06 3.33
C ASN A 368 15.60 -10.61 3.68
N ILE A 369 16.61 -9.73 3.58
CA ILE A 369 16.49 -8.32 3.95
C ILE A 369 15.38 -7.58 3.16
N ARG A 370 15.18 -7.93 1.89
CA ARG A 370 14.12 -7.32 1.06
C ARG A 370 12.73 -7.68 1.56
N GLN A 371 12.52 -8.93 1.99
CA GLN A 371 11.24 -9.34 2.59
C GLN A 371 10.98 -8.59 3.89
N LYS A 372 11.99 -8.50 4.77
CA LYS A 372 11.88 -7.74 6.03
C LYS A 372 11.60 -6.27 5.79
N GLN A 373 12.27 -5.68 4.80
CA GLN A 373 12.02 -4.31 4.36
C GLN A 373 10.58 -4.11 3.91
N ARG A 374 10.04 -5.02 3.09
CA ARG A 374 8.64 -4.97 2.63
C ARG A 374 7.67 -4.93 3.82
N VAL A 375 7.84 -5.81 4.80
CA VAL A 375 6.99 -5.83 6.00
C VAL A 375 7.09 -4.54 6.81
N ALA A 376 8.30 -4.00 6.97
CA ALA A 376 8.47 -2.73 7.68
C ALA A 376 7.81 -1.55 6.94
N LEU A 377 7.89 -1.51 5.62
CA LEU A 377 7.26 -0.47 4.81
C LEU A 377 5.73 -0.59 4.83
N ASP A 378 5.18 -1.80 4.70
CA ASP A 378 3.74 -2.01 4.82
C ASP A 378 3.24 -1.67 6.23
N TYR A 379 4.04 -1.93 7.27
CA TYR A 379 3.73 -1.48 8.62
C TYR A 379 3.72 0.05 8.69
N ALA A 380 4.71 0.72 8.08
CA ALA A 380 4.81 2.18 8.02
C ALA A 380 3.55 2.80 7.39
N ASP A 381 3.10 2.28 6.25
CA ASP A 381 1.91 2.76 5.56
C ASP A 381 0.65 2.67 6.43
N ASN A 382 0.53 1.59 7.23
CA ASN A 382 -0.56 1.45 8.20
C ASN A 382 -0.45 2.51 9.31
N VAL A 383 0.76 2.78 9.80
CA VAL A 383 0.97 3.85 10.80
C VAL A 383 0.67 5.22 10.20
N THR A 384 1.12 5.52 8.99
CA THR A 384 0.81 6.78 8.29
C THR A 384 -0.70 6.93 8.15
N TYR A 385 -1.42 5.91 7.71
CA TYR A 385 -2.87 5.96 7.63
C TYR A 385 -3.53 6.24 9.00
N LEU A 386 -3.07 5.58 10.06
CA LEU A 386 -3.56 5.79 11.42
C LEU A 386 -3.36 7.26 11.83
N LEU A 387 -2.17 7.81 11.58
CA LEU A 387 -1.81 9.19 11.85
C LEU A 387 -2.67 10.17 11.05
N GLU A 388 -2.95 9.89 9.77
CA GLU A 388 -3.77 10.74 8.91
C GLU A 388 -5.26 10.73 9.29
N THR A 389 -5.77 9.60 9.74
CA THR A 389 -7.22 9.43 10.01
C THR A 389 -7.63 9.67 11.45
N LYS A 390 -6.78 9.33 12.42
CA LYS A 390 -7.05 9.48 13.86
C LYS A 390 -6.22 10.58 14.51
N GLY A 391 -5.19 11.09 13.82
CA GLY A 391 -4.27 12.08 14.36
C GLY A 391 -3.14 11.46 15.20
N VAL A 392 -2.36 12.33 15.83
CA VAL A 392 -1.25 11.92 16.71
C VAL A 392 -1.77 11.78 18.14
N ASP A 393 -1.66 10.58 18.69
CA ASP A 393 -1.93 10.28 20.09
C ASP A 393 -0.85 9.33 20.64
N GLU A 394 -0.99 8.90 21.89
CA GLU A 394 -0.03 7.99 22.51
C GLU A 394 0.07 6.64 21.78
N LYS A 395 -1.05 6.12 21.25
CA LYS A 395 -1.10 4.82 20.56
C LYS A 395 -0.44 4.91 19.18
N SER A 396 -0.77 5.92 18.38
CA SER A 396 -0.15 6.10 17.06
C SER A 396 1.34 6.44 17.17
N LEU A 397 1.75 7.12 18.25
CA LEU A 397 3.16 7.36 18.55
C LEU A 397 3.92 6.08 18.92
N VAL A 398 3.29 5.15 19.65
CA VAL A 398 3.88 3.82 19.93
C VAL A 398 4.09 3.07 18.62
N SER A 399 3.10 3.04 17.73
CA SER A 399 3.24 2.39 16.42
C SER A 399 4.35 3.03 15.57
N ALA A 400 4.43 4.36 15.53
CA ALA A 400 5.50 5.06 14.83
C ALA A 400 6.90 4.70 15.37
N LYS A 401 7.05 4.58 16.69
CA LYS A 401 8.30 4.12 17.31
C LYS A 401 8.64 2.68 16.97
N GLN A 402 7.64 1.79 16.91
CA GLN A 402 7.85 0.42 16.46
C GLN A 402 8.39 0.41 15.03
N PHE A 403 7.77 1.14 14.09
CA PHE A 403 8.28 1.25 12.70
C PHE A 403 9.75 1.71 12.67
N VAL A 404 10.10 2.70 13.49
CA VAL A 404 11.47 3.21 13.59
C VAL A 404 12.45 2.14 14.08
N GLU A 405 12.08 1.34 15.08
CA GLU A 405 12.88 0.21 15.53
C GLU A 405 13.08 -0.86 14.44
N MET A 406 12.03 -1.15 13.66
CA MET A 406 12.11 -2.07 12.52
C MET A 406 13.08 -1.52 11.46
N SER A 407 12.95 -0.24 11.13
CA SER A 407 13.77 0.46 10.15
C SER A 407 15.25 0.48 10.56
N GLU A 408 15.55 0.71 11.83
CA GLU A 408 16.93 0.69 12.34
C GLU A 408 17.61 -0.66 12.10
N LYS A 409 16.91 -1.77 12.43
CA LYS A 409 17.40 -3.13 12.21
C LYS A 409 17.70 -3.38 10.73
N ILE A 410 16.76 -3.05 9.85
CA ILE A 410 16.89 -3.25 8.39
C ILE A 410 18.06 -2.44 7.86
N VAL A 411 18.12 -1.15 8.20
CA VAL A 411 19.15 -0.24 7.72
C VAL A 411 20.53 -0.66 8.20
N SER A 412 20.65 -1.17 9.43
CA SER A 412 21.93 -1.68 9.93
C SER A 412 22.43 -2.92 9.18
N GLU A 413 21.54 -3.70 8.57
CA GLU A 413 21.91 -4.83 7.71
C GLU A 413 22.24 -4.36 6.30
N VAL A 414 21.40 -3.51 5.71
CA VAL A 414 21.60 -2.91 4.39
C VAL A 414 22.92 -2.14 4.29
N ALA A 415 23.26 -1.36 5.33
CA ALA A 415 24.48 -0.54 5.36
C ALA A 415 25.79 -1.35 5.30
N GLN A 416 25.73 -2.68 5.41
CA GLN A 416 26.92 -3.55 5.35
C GLN A 416 27.39 -3.82 3.91
N SER A 417 26.56 -3.57 2.89
CA SER A 417 26.87 -3.85 1.49
C SER A 417 26.38 -2.75 0.56
N ASN A 418 27.26 -2.30 -0.34
CA ASN A 418 26.91 -1.29 -1.33
C ASN A 418 25.85 -1.76 -2.33
N ASP A 419 25.83 -3.05 -2.67
CA ASP A 419 24.80 -3.61 -3.54
C ASP A 419 23.44 -3.59 -2.85
N LEU A 420 23.40 -3.91 -1.55
CA LEU A 420 22.18 -3.81 -0.75
C LEU A 420 21.71 -2.35 -0.63
N VAL A 421 22.62 -1.39 -0.42
CA VAL A 421 22.26 0.03 -0.40
C VAL A 421 21.66 0.48 -1.74
N LYS A 422 22.19 0.00 -2.86
CA LYS A 422 21.67 0.36 -4.19
C LYS A 422 20.26 -0.19 -4.40
N ASP A 423 20.04 -1.46 -4.08
CA ASP A 423 18.72 -2.09 -4.17
C ASP A 423 17.73 -1.41 -3.22
N PHE A 424 18.16 -1.15 -1.99
CA PHE A 424 17.39 -0.43 -0.98
C PHE A 424 16.92 0.94 -1.47
N LEU A 425 17.81 1.75 -2.07
CA LEU A 425 17.44 3.05 -2.65
C LEU A 425 16.43 2.93 -3.79
N SER A 426 16.43 1.82 -4.52
CA SER A 426 15.42 1.55 -5.56
C SER A 426 14.06 1.23 -4.95
N ASP A 427 14.05 0.42 -3.89
CA ASP A 427 12.84 -0.01 -3.20
C ASP A 427 12.15 1.16 -2.46
N LEU A 428 12.89 2.20 -2.08
CA LEU A 428 12.31 3.40 -1.43
C LEU A 428 11.53 4.33 -2.36
N ARG A 429 11.71 4.26 -3.69
CA ARG A 429 11.31 5.33 -4.63
C ARG A 429 9.81 5.61 -4.75
N ASN A 430 8.95 4.68 -4.32
CA ASN A 430 7.50 4.86 -4.37
C ASN A 430 6.84 4.73 -2.99
N MET A 431 7.61 4.95 -1.93
CA MET A 431 7.11 4.90 -0.55
C MET A 431 6.63 6.29 -0.09
N GLU A 432 5.90 6.32 1.01
CA GLU A 432 5.52 7.59 1.64
C GLU A 432 6.76 8.36 2.12
N ARG A 433 6.72 9.70 2.00
CA ARG A 433 7.88 10.57 2.23
C ARG A 433 8.46 10.40 3.64
N GLY A 434 7.63 10.41 4.68
CA GLY A 434 8.07 10.14 6.05
C GLY A 434 8.82 8.81 6.19
N SER A 435 8.30 7.74 5.60
CA SER A 435 8.95 6.41 5.58
C SER A 435 10.32 6.45 4.91
N ILE A 436 10.43 7.10 3.75
CA ILE A 436 11.70 7.27 3.01
C ILE A 436 12.71 8.01 3.88
N LEU A 437 12.33 9.14 4.47
CA LEU A 437 13.23 9.96 5.27
C LEU A 437 13.71 9.23 6.53
N ALA A 438 12.82 8.47 7.19
CA ALA A 438 13.20 7.65 8.34
C ALA A 438 14.27 6.62 7.95
N MET A 439 14.05 5.89 6.85
CA MET A 439 14.98 4.90 6.33
C MET A 439 16.31 5.50 5.83
N LEU A 440 16.28 6.62 5.10
CA LEU A 440 17.48 7.33 4.65
C LEU A 440 18.29 7.90 5.82
N SER A 441 17.61 8.50 6.80
CA SER A 441 18.27 9.05 7.99
C SER A 441 19.06 7.98 8.73
N GLY A 442 18.51 6.77 8.83
CA GLY A 442 19.18 5.61 9.41
C GLY A 442 20.51 5.29 8.70
N LEU A 443 20.58 5.37 7.37
CA LEU A 443 21.82 5.10 6.62
C LEU A 443 22.90 6.10 7.00
N PHE A 444 22.55 7.39 7.04
CA PHE A 444 23.47 8.45 7.43
C PHE A 444 23.89 8.35 8.89
N LEU A 445 22.96 8.03 9.79
CA LEU A 445 23.22 7.83 11.21
C LEU A 445 24.09 6.60 11.48
N ASN A 446 23.92 5.52 10.71
CA ASN A 446 24.79 4.35 10.75
C ASN A 446 26.21 4.74 10.32
N LYS A 447 26.35 5.51 9.24
CA LYS A 447 27.65 6.02 8.80
C LYS A 447 28.33 6.92 9.85
N MET A 448 27.54 7.74 10.53
CA MET A 448 28.00 8.60 11.63
C MET A 448 28.28 7.83 12.92
N LYS A 449 27.94 6.54 13.01
CA LYS A 449 28.01 5.72 14.23
C LYS A 449 27.25 6.37 15.39
N ALA A 450 26.07 6.92 15.10
CA ALA A 450 25.20 7.50 16.11
C ALA A 450 24.73 6.43 17.11
N SER A 451 24.42 6.85 18.33
CA SER A 451 23.81 5.96 19.33
C SER A 451 22.37 5.60 18.95
N GLN A 452 21.88 4.49 19.48
CA GLN A 452 20.51 4.03 19.26
C GLN A 452 19.47 5.10 19.61
N ASP A 453 19.60 5.78 20.74
CA ASP A 453 18.69 6.88 21.12
C ASP A 453 18.62 7.99 20.07
N ILE A 454 19.74 8.31 19.41
CA ILE A 454 19.78 9.33 18.36
C ILE A 454 19.14 8.78 17.07
N HIS A 455 19.39 7.52 16.73
CA HIS A 455 18.71 6.84 15.61
C HIS A 455 17.20 6.92 15.78
N GLN A 456 16.70 6.51 16.94
CA GLN A 456 15.27 6.47 17.23
C GLN A 456 14.66 7.87 17.20
N ASP A 457 15.27 8.84 17.89
CA ASP A 457 14.77 10.22 17.92
C ASP A 457 14.72 10.86 16.51
N VAL A 458 15.77 10.65 15.70
CA VAL A 458 15.88 11.26 14.36
C VAL A 458 14.97 10.56 13.35
N ALA A 459 14.96 9.22 13.31
CA ALA A 459 14.10 8.49 12.40
C ALA A 459 12.61 8.72 12.72
N LEU A 460 12.25 8.83 14.00
CA LEU A 460 10.89 9.18 14.41
C LEU A 460 10.49 10.58 13.92
N ILE A 461 11.38 11.57 14.05
CA ILE A 461 11.04 12.92 13.59
C ILE A 461 11.06 13.02 12.07
N CYS A 462 11.90 12.26 11.38
CA CYS A 462 11.85 12.09 9.93
C CYS A 462 10.50 11.48 9.48
N PHE A 463 9.98 10.50 10.20
CA PHE A 463 8.68 9.92 9.89
C PHE A 463 7.51 10.90 10.12
N LEU A 464 7.60 11.75 11.15
CA LEU A 464 6.50 12.61 11.60
C LEU A 464 6.60 14.09 11.18
N HIS A 465 7.67 14.53 10.51
CA HIS A 465 7.96 15.96 10.27
C HIS A 465 6.82 16.72 9.59
N ASP A 466 6.16 16.08 8.61
CA ASP A 466 5.09 16.66 7.79
C ASP A 466 3.68 16.32 8.29
N ILE A 467 3.53 15.88 9.53
CA ILE A 467 2.23 15.45 10.08
C ILE A 467 1.13 16.51 10.00
N ALA A 468 1.49 17.80 9.95
CA ALA A 468 0.51 18.87 9.78
C ALA A 468 -0.08 18.97 8.36
N LEU A 469 0.49 18.26 7.39
CA LEU A 469 -0.05 18.10 6.03
C LEU A 469 -0.97 16.88 5.91
N ALA A 470 -1.18 16.13 7.00
CA ALA A 470 -2.15 15.04 7.05
C ALA A 470 -3.53 15.51 6.54
N GLY A 471 -4.10 14.77 5.60
CA GLY A 471 -5.38 15.11 4.95
C GLY A 471 -5.33 16.22 3.89
N SER A 472 -4.16 16.80 3.60
CA SER A 472 -4.01 17.74 2.47
C SER A 472 -4.01 17.01 1.12
N PRO A 473 -4.32 17.67 0.00
CA PRO A 473 -4.16 17.10 -1.33
C PRO A 473 -2.73 16.64 -1.63
N ALA A 474 -2.58 15.65 -2.52
CA ALA A 474 -1.28 15.07 -2.85
C ALA A 474 -0.26 16.12 -3.32
N HIS A 475 -0.66 17.03 -4.22
CA HIS A 475 0.22 18.10 -4.72
C HIS A 475 0.73 19.04 -3.61
N VAL A 476 -0.05 19.21 -2.53
CA VAL A 476 0.35 19.98 -1.35
C VAL A 476 1.37 19.21 -0.52
N LYS A 477 1.14 17.91 -0.25
CA LYS A 477 2.09 17.05 0.48
C LYS A 477 3.43 16.91 -0.25
N GLU A 478 3.37 16.79 -1.58
CA GLU A 478 4.56 16.68 -2.44
C GLU A 478 5.40 17.97 -2.46
N GLY A 479 4.78 19.11 -2.13
CA GLY A 479 5.42 20.42 -2.16
C GLY A 479 5.43 21.05 -3.56
N ASN A 480 4.51 20.67 -4.44
CA ASN A 480 4.41 21.23 -5.79
C ASN A 480 3.74 22.61 -5.77
N LEU A 481 4.53 23.63 -5.45
CA LEU A 481 4.06 25.02 -5.28
C LEU A 481 3.37 25.59 -6.53
N GLU A 482 3.64 25.06 -7.73
CA GLU A 482 3.05 25.54 -8.98
C GLU A 482 1.58 25.12 -9.12
N LEU A 483 1.22 23.98 -8.53
CA LEU A 483 -0.15 23.44 -8.54
C LEU A 483 -1.00 23.95 -7.35
N MET A 484 -0.38 24.61 -6.38
CA MET A 484 -1.06 25.06 -5.16
C MET A 484 -1.81 26.38 -5.33
N SER A 485 -3.00 26.48 -4.75
CA SER A 485 -3.66 27.76 -4.48
C SER A 485 -2.87 28.60 -3.46
N GLU A 486 -3.20 29.88 -3.32
CA GLU A 486 -2.55 30.73 -2.31
C GLU A 486 -2.85 30.24 -0.88
N GLU A 487 -4.06 29.75 -0.62
CA GLU A 487 -4.43 29.14 0.66
C GLU A 487 -3.63 27.85 0.93
N GLU A 488 -3.46 27.01 -0.08
CA GLU A 488 -2.65 25.78 0.02
C GLU A 488 -1.17 26.11 0.26
N LYS A 489 -0.63 27.13 -0.40
CA LYS A 489 0.73 27.64 -0.13
C LYS A 489 0.85 28.14 1.30
N GLU A 490 -0.13 28.84 1.83
CA GLU A 490 -0.09 29.26 3.24
C GLU A 490 -0.10 28.07 4.20
N VAL A 491 -0.92 27.05 3.92
CA VAL A 491 -0.95 25.80 4.70
C VAL A 491 0.43 25.14 4.66
N PHE A 492 1.01 24.99 3.46
CA PHE A 492 2.34 24.44 3.26
C PHE A 492 3.39 25.27 4.01
N MET A 493 3.42 26.59 3.90
CA MET A 493 4.42 27.41 4.59
C MET A 493 4.28 27.39 6.12
N ARG A 494 3.08 27.09 6.65
CA ARG A 494 2.81 27.00 8.10
C ARG A 494 2.99 25.59 8.67
N HIS A 495 3.08 24.54 7.86
CA HIS A 495 3.14 23.16 8.34
C HIS A 495 4.30 22.87 9.31
N PRO A 496 5.52 23.45 9.19
CA PRO A 496 6.61 23.12 10.12
C PRO A 496 6.25 23.54 11.56
N LYS A 497 5.65 24.74 11.70
CA LYS A 497 5.21 25.25 13.00
C LYS A 497 4.01 24.48 13.53
N LYS A 498 3.04 24.16 12.67
CA LYS A 498 1.84 23.43 13.07
C LYS A 498 2.15 21.99 13.46
N GLY A 499 3.06 21.32 12.74
CA GLY A 499 3.52 19.96 13.03
C GLY A 499 4.23 19.91 14.37
N ALA A 500 5.13 20.85 14.64
CA ALA A 500 5.78 20.96 15.94
C ALA A 500 4.79 21.22 17.09
N GLN A 501 3.70 21.96 16.87
CA GLN A 501 2.64 22.13 17.87
C GLN A 501 1.93 20.81 18.16
N THR A 502 1.50 20.08 17.13
CA THR A 502 0.85 18.77 17.28
C THR A 502 1.76 17.78 18.02
N LEU A 503 3.05 17.74 17.67
CA LEU A 503 4.00 16.83 18.29
C LEU A 503 4.40 17.22 19.72
N ALA A 504 4.22 18.49 20.09
CA ALA A 504 4.42 18.94 21.47
C ALA A 504 3.34 18.39 22.42
N GLU A 505 2.10 18.22 21.92
CA GLU A 505 0.97 17.72 22.71
C GLU A 505 1.18 16.27 23.17
N VAL A 506 1.93 15.48 22.40
CA VAL A 506 2.32 14.10 22.74
C VAL A 506 3.71 14.01 23.42
N GLY A 507 4.27 15.15 23.83
CA GLY A 507 5.45 15.19 24.70
C GLY A 507 6.80 14.96 24.03
N LEU A 508 6.95 15.24 22.73
CA LEU A 508 8.28 15.18 22.10
C LEU A 508 9.25 16.22 22.65
N LYS A 509 10.55 15.86 22.65
CA LYS A 509 11.64 16.68 23.19
C LYS A 509 11.73 18.02 22.44
N PRO A 510 11.98 19.16 23.13
CA PRO A 510 12.07 20.47 22.48
C PRO A 510 13.06 20.55 21.32
N ALA A 511 14.19 19.83 21.40
CA ALA A 511 15.17 19.79 20.31
C ALA A 511 14.64 19.12 19.02
N LEU A 512 13.72 18.16 19.14
CA LEU A 512 13.05 17.53 17.99
C LEU A 512 11.97 18.43 17.43
N LEU A 513 11.23 19.14 18.29
CA LEU A 513 10.25 20.14 17.85
C LEU A 513 10.92 21.28 17.08
N GLU A 514 12.08 21.75 17.54
CA GLU A 514 12.90 22.71 16.81
C GLU A 514 13.35 22.14 15.46
N ALA A 515 13.71 20.86 15.41
CA ALA A 515 14.08 20.21 14.16
C ALA A 515 12.92 20.20 13.15
N VAL A 516 11.70 19.90 13.60
CA VAL A 516 10.48 19.97 12.78
C VAL A 516 10.21 21.39 12.30
N ILE A 517 10.42 22.42 13.12
CA ILE A 517 10.22 23.81 12.66
C ILE A 517 11.21 24.18 11.55
N GLN A 518 12.42 23.63 11.59
CA GLN A 518 13.54 24.06 10.76
C GLN A 518 13.86 23.11 9.58
N HIS A 519 13.10 22.03 9.36
CA HIS A 519 13.51 20.99 8.41
C HIS A 519 13.56 21.46 6.94
N HIS A 520 12.85 22.53 6.57
CA HIS A 520 12.95 23.20 5.27
C HIS A 520 14.04 24.27 5.21
N VAL A 521 14.75 24.57 6.30
CA VAL A 521 15.82 25.59 6.33
C VAL A 521 17.08 25.06 5.66
N ARG A 522 17.76 25.91 4.89
CA ARG A 522 19.02 25.61 4.20
C ARG A 522 20.07 26.69 4.51
N ILE A 523 21.36 26.33 4.47
CA ILE A 523 22.46 27.26 4.80
C ILE A 523 22.51 28.47 3.85
N ASP A 524 22.18 28.27 2.58
CA ASP A 524 22.13 29.33 1.56
C ASP A 524 20.91 30.25 1.65
N ASN A 525 20.01 30.02 2.62
CA ASN A 525 18.73 30.70 2.82
C ASN A 525 17.69 30.48 1.72
N SER A 526 17.86 29.45 0.86
CA SER A 526 16.86 29.08 -0.15
C SER A 526 15.59 28.45 0.45
N GLY A 527 15.64 28.05 1.72
CA GLY A 527 14.58 27.37 2.45
C GLY A 527 13.63 28.26 3.26
N PHE A 528 12.79 27.62 4.09
CA PHE A 528 11.86 28.29 5.00
C PHE A 528 11.65 27.48 6.29
N PRO A 529 11.11 28.06 7.37
CA PRO A 529 10.99 29.50 7.60
C PRO A 529 12.36 30.18 7.72
N GLN A 530 12.43 31.48 7.44
CA GLN A 530 13.68 32.24 7.60
C GLN A 530 14.05 32.35 9.08
N LEU A 531 15.31 32.05 9.40
CA LEU A 531 15.79 32.13 10.78
C LEU A 531 16.19 33.56 11.16
N PRO A 532 15.95 33.98 12.41
CA PRO A 532 16.54 35.18 12.98
C PRO A 532 18.06 35.23 12.79
N LYS A 533 18.58 36.44 12.56
CA LYS A 533 20.01 36.66 12.34
C LYS A 533 20.84 36.08 13.49
N GLY A 534 21.75 35.17 13.17
CA GLY A 534 22.65 34.54 14.14
C GLY A 534 22.11 33.28 14.82
N GLN A 535 20.84 32.90 14.59
CA GLN A 535 20.34 31.60 14.99
C GLN A 535 20.97 30.51 14.11
N LYS A 536 21.43 29.43 14.76
CA LYS A 536 22.02 28.27 14.06
C LYS A 536 20.91 27.31 13.67
N ILE A 537 21.08 26.67 12.51
CA ILE A 537 20.22 25.56 12.08
C ILE A 537 20.46 24.39 13.02
N ASN A 538 19.38 23.77 13.49
CA ASN A 538 19.40 22.54 14.27
C ASN A 538 20.02 21.42 13.41
N SER A 539 20.99 20.67 13.95
CA SER A 539 21.69 19.64 13.18
C SER A 539 20.78 18.49 12.74
N ILE A 540 19.70 18.21 13.50
CA ILE A 540 18.70 17.23 13.11
C ILE A 540 17.86 17.78 11.97
N ALA A 541 17.43 19.05 12.02
CA ALA A 541 16.73 19.70 10.90
C ALA A 541 17.54 19.65 9.61
N GLU A 542 18.85 19.89 9.70
CA GLU A 542 19.74 19.85 8.55
C GLU A 542 19.82 18.45 7.92
N LEU A 543 19.80 17.39 8.75
CA LEU A 543 19.76 16.01 8.28
C LEU A 543 18.39 15.66 7.66
N ILE A 544 17.28 16.07 8.29
CA ILE A 544 15.93 15.88 7.73
C ILE A 544 15.85 16.55 6.35
N GLY A 545 16.29 17.80 6.25
CA GLY A 545 16.30 18.54 4.98
C GLY A 545 17.18 17.91 3.90
N LEU A 546 18.29 17.27 4.29
CA LEU A 546 19.13 16.50 3.37
C LEU A 546 18.39 15.25 2.87
N CYS A 547 17.72 14.52 3.77
CA CYS A 547 16.92 13.36 3.38
C CYS A 547 15.73 13.78 2.49
N ASP A 548 15.06 14.90 2.78
CA ASP A 548 13.95 15.43 1.99
C ASP A 548 14.36 15.87 0.59
N ASP A 549 15.45 16.63 0.46
CA ASP A 549 15.96 17.02 -0.85
C ASP A 549 16.44 15.76 -1.62
N PHE A 550 17.04 14.78 -0.95
CA PHE A 550 17.48 13.55 -1.60
C PHE A 550 16.32 12.64 -2.03
N SER A 551 15.22 12.56 -1.25
CA SER A 551 14.05 11.76 -1.63
C SER A 551 13.39 12.29 -2.91
N LYS A 552 13.36 13.62 -3.09
CA LYS A 552 12.89 14.25 -4.33
C LYS A 552 13.78 13.86 -5.52
N VAL A 553 15.10 13.85 -5.32
CA VAL A 553 16.03 13.38 -6.36
C VAL A 553 15.87 11.89 -6.66
N LEU A 554 15.59 11.04 -5.66
CA LEU A 554 15.29 9.63 -5.89
C LEU A 554 14.09 9.46 -6.82
N GLU A 555 13.03 10.24 -6.60
CA GLU A 555 11.82 10.25 -7.41
C GLU A 555 12.09 10.75 -8.85
N GLU A 556 12.76 11.90 -9.00
CA GLU A 556 13.15 12.44 -10.32
C GLU A 556 14.05 11.48 -11.11
N CYS A 557 15.02 10.85 -10.43
CA CYS A 557 15.94 9.90 -11.06
C CYS A 557 15.25 8.60 -11.45
N ASP A 558 14.14 8.26 -10.80
CA ASP A 558 13.32 7.14 -11.22
C ASP A 558 12.71 7.40 -12.60
N GLU A 559 12.29 8.64 -12.90
CA GLU A 559 11.70 9.03 -14.19
C GLU A 559 12.71 9.11 -15.31
N THR A 560 13.91 9.59 -14.99
CA THR A 560 14.96 9.88 -15.96
C THR A 560 15.95 8.74 -16.15
N GLY A 561 16.02 7.78 -15.21
CA GLY A 561 17.01 6.71 -15.19
C GLY A 561 18.42 7.15 -14.78
N GLU A 562 18.57 8.38 -14.29
CA GLU A 562 19.84 8.92 -13.80
C GLU A 562 20.27 8.27 -12.48
N ASP A 563 21.56 8.34 -12.15
CA ASP A 563 22.05 7.94 -10.83
C ASP A 563 21.73 9.04 -9.80
N PRO A 564 20.87 8.76 -8.80
CA PRO A 564 20.43 9.78 -7.84
C PRO A 564 21.56 10.28 -6.94
N VAL A 565 22.55 9.44 -6.62
CA VAL A 565 23.69 9.81 -5.79
C VAL A 565 24.58 10.79 -6.55
N VAL A 566 24.82 10.53 -7.85
CA VAL A 566 25.61 11.43 -8.70
C VAL A 566 24.90 12.76 -8.89
N LYS A 567 23.61 12.74 -9.22
CA LYS A 567 22.80 13.95 -9.43
C LYS A 567 22.76 14.80 -8.16
N PHE A 568 22.40 14.22 -7.02
CA PHE A 568 22.24 14.98 -5.78
C PHE A 568 23.56 15.61 -5.31
N LYS A 569 24.71 14.93 -5.47
CA LYS A 569 26.03 15.51 -5.14
C LYS A 569 26.28 16.87 -5.80
N THR A 570 25.75 17.10 -7.00
CA THR A 570 25.89 18.39 -7.70
C THR A 570 24.98 19.48 -7.14
N GLN A 571 23.86 19.09 -6.51
CA GLN A 571 22.83 19.99 -5.99
C GLN A 571 23.05 20.39 -4.53
N MET A 572 23.87 19.65 -3.77
CA MET A 572 24.11 19.91 -2.34
C MET A 572 24.91 21.19 -2.06
N ASN A 573 25.57 21.79 -3.06
CA ASN A 573 26.57 22.83 -2.84
C ASN A 573 25.95 24.08 -2.19
N GLY A 574 26.47 24.48 -1.03
CA GLY A 574 26.01 25.66 -0.28
C GLY A 574 24.71 25.46 0.53
N ARG A 575 23.94 24.40 0.27
CA ARG A 575 22.66 24.11 0.96
C ARG A 575 22.85 23.45 2.33
N PHE A 576 23.87 22.61 2.46
CA PHE A 576 24.15 21.79 3.65
C PHE A 576 25.58 21.98 4.16
N SER A 577 25.78 21.69 5.45
CA SER A 577 27.08 21.78 6.11
C SER A 577 28.05 20.79 5.50
N LYS A 578 29.33 21.17 5.47
CA LYS A 578 30.41 20.31 4.98
C LYS A 578 30.39 18.92 5.64
N LYS A 579 30.07 18.87 6.94
CA LYS A 579 29.96 17.62 7.69
C LYS A 579 28.91 16.68 7.07
N LEU A 580 27.73 17.18 6.73
CA LEU A 580 26.68 16.36 6.12
C LEU A 580 26.99 15.97 4.68
N VAL A 581 27.60 16.87 3.91
CA VAL A 581 28.09 16.55 2.54
C VAL A 581 29.12 15.42 2.57
N ASP A 582 30.03 15.45 3.55
CA ASP A 582 31.04 14.41 3.76
C ASP A 582 30.37 13.08 4.16
N VAL A 583 29.39 13.11 5.08
CA VAL A 583 28.62 11.91 5.49
C VAL A 583 27.88 11.30 4.30
N PHE A 584 27.17 12.10 3.50
CA PHE A 584 26.49 11.63 2.28
C PHE A 584 27.49 10.94 1.35
N SER A 585 28.61 11.60 1.07
CA SER A 585 29.65 11.09 0.16
C SER A 585 30.25 9.78 0.66
N LEU A 586 30.48 9.64 1.95
CA LEU A 586 31.03 8.42 2.55
C LEU A 586 30.00 7.30 2.66
N THR A 587 28.71 7.61 2.76
CA THR A 587 27.61 6.63 2.80
C THR A 587 27.49 5.89 1.47
N PHE A 588 27.65 6.62 0.36
CA PHE A 588 27.53 6.07 -0.99
C PHE A 588 28.86 5.93 -1.73
N ALA A 589 29.99 5.92 -1.02
CA ALA A 589 31.28 5.64 -1.64
C ALA A 589 31.38 4.15 -1.98
N SER A 590 31.76 3.79 -3.21
CA SER A 590 32.17 2.41 -3.54
C SER A 590 33.29 1.97 -2.58
N PRO A 591 33.28 0.73 -2.06
CA PRO A 591 34.40 0.25 -1.26
C PRO A 591 35.64 0.21 -2.17
N LYS A 592 36.79 0.59 -1.62
CA LYS A 592 38.06 0.36 -2.30
C LYS A 592 38.42 -1.11 -2.30
#